data_AF-A0A261VJN4-F1
#
_entry.id   AF-A0A261VJN4-F1
#
_cell.length_a   1.000
_cell.length_b   1.000
_cell.length_c   1.000
_cell.angle_alpha   90.00
_cell.angle_beta   90.00
_cell.angle_gamma   90.00
#
_symmetry.space_group_name_H-M   'P 1'
#
loop_
_entity.id
_entity.type
_entity.pdbx_description
1 polymer ?
#
loop_
_entity_poly.entity_id
_entity_poly.type
_entity_poly.pdbx_seq_one_letter_code
_entity_poly.pdbx_strand_id
1 'polypeptide(L)'
;MFDALPVCGDRLAWTMWLPLPGQTWPGAALSFAAMWLAMMAAMMLPVLLPALWRHRLAAGPARQAWWMGQAGLAYLSVWALAGLAVYPLGAAWATEQLARPALLQATPLLGALALLAAGALQFSAWKARHLAGCRQAPRHGRDAGWRHGLRLGRHCAGSCAGPMTALLAFDMMDPAAMAAVTAAVMLERLAPDSLRAARGLGIAAIGGGLYLLARAVAPG
;
A
#
# COMPACT_ATOMS: atom_id res chain seq x y z
N MET A 1 -24.60 22.96 20.32
CA MET A 1 -25.17 22.04 19.31
C MET A 1 -24.03 21.22 18.69
N PHE A 2 -23.32 20.46 19.51
CA PHE A 2 -22.27 19.51 19.09
C PHE A 2 -22.17 18.46 20.19
N ASP A 3 -23.27 17.75 20.42
CA ASP A 3 -23.29 16.57 21.27
C ASP A 3 -24.01 15.47 20.51
N ALA A 4 -23.42 14.26 20.56
CA ALA A 4 -23.77 13.06 19.80
C ALA A 4 -23.21 12.96 18.38
N LEU A 5 -21.88 12.83 18.25
CA LEU A 5 -21.35 11.95 17.22
C LEU A 5 -21.26 10.53 17.83
N PRO A 6 -22.12 9.59 17.44
CA PRO A 6 -22.05 8.23 17.98
C PRO A 6 -20.75 7.59 17.51
N VAL A 7 -19.86 7.32 18.47
CA VAL A 7 -18.61 6.59 18.29
C VAL A 7 -18.99 5.11 18.13
N CYS A 8 -19.30 4.69 16.91
CA CYS A 8 -19.36 3.28 16.53
C CYS A 8 -18.10 2.96 15.71
N GLY A 9 -17.47 1.84 16.06
CA GLY A 9 -16.08 1.43 15.76
C GLY A 9 -15.72 1.23 14.28
N ASP A 10 -16.60 1.61 13.37
CA ASP A 10 -16.54 1.51 11.92
C ASP A 10 -16.24 2.89 11.27
N ARG A 11 -16.04 3.95 12.09
CA ARG A 11 -15.79 5.33 11.64
C ARG A 11 -14.35 5.84 11.81
N LEU A 12 -13.40 4.96 12.17
CA LEU A 12 -11.99 5.32 12.42
C LEU A 12 -11.20 5.62 11.14
N ALA A 13 -11.61 5.09 9.99
CA ALA A 13 -10.94 5.39 8.72
C ALA A 13 -11.01 6.88 8.33
N TRP A 14 -11.99 7.65 8.82
CA TRP A 14 -12.19 9.07 8.47
C TRP A 14 -11.31 10.02 9.27
N THR A 15 -10.95 9.65 10.49
CA THR A 15 -10.20 10.55 11.40
C THR A 15 -8.76 10.73 10.98
N MET A 16 -8.19 9.79 10.20
CA MET A 16 -6.81 9.93 9.71
C MET A 16 -6.66 10.89 8.52
N TRP A 17 -7.75 11.17 7.79
CA TRP A 17 -7.72 12.04 6.61
C TRP A 17 -8.01 13.50 6.95
N LEU A 18 -8.64 13.76 8.09
CA LEU A 18 -9.08 15.08 8.53
C LEU A 18 -8.25 15.57 9.72
N PRO A 19 -8.02 16.89 9.85
CA PRO A 19 -7.36 17.43 11.03
C PRO A 19 -8.20 17.21 12.29
N LEU A 20 -7.53 16.83 13.38
CA LEU A 20 -8.15 16.76 14.71
C LEU A 20 -8.52 18.16 15.21
N PRO A 21 -9.47 18.29 16.16
CA PRO A 21 -9.79 19.58 16.78
C PRO A 21 -8.54 20.26 17.34
N GLY A 22 -8.25 21.49 16.88
CA GLY A 22 -7.05 22.25 17.26
C GLY A 22 -5.79 21.93 16.46
N GLN A 23 -5.83 20.99 15.51
CA GLN A 23 -4.72 20.65 14.63
C GLN A 23 -4.79 21.43 13.30
N THR A 24 -3.65 21.88 12.79
CA THR A 24 -3.56 22.49 11.46
C THR A 24 -3.48 21.42 10.37
N TRP A 25 -3.90 21.76 9.15
CA TRP A 25 -3.79 20.87 7.98
C TRP A 25 -2.36 20.33 7.74
N PRO A 26 -1.28 21.14 7.83
CA PRO A 26 0.08 20.63 7.74
C PRO A 26 0.44 19.68 8.89
N GLY A 27 -0.08 19.94 10.09
CA GLY A 27 0.10 19.05 11.24
C GLY A 27 -0.54 17.67 11.03
N ALA A 28 -1.76 17.65 10.50
CA ALA A 28 -2.46 16.42 10.14
C ALA A 28 -1.73 15.64 9.03
N ALA A 29 -1.24 16.35 8.01
CA ALA A 29 -0.43 15.76 6.94
C ALA A 29 0.88 15.15 7.47
N LEU A 30 1.55 15.81 8.42
CA LEU A 30 2.77 15.30 9.03
C LEU A 30 2.50 14.06 9.90
N SER A 31 1.43 14.07 10.70
CA SER A 31 0.99 12.91 11.49
C SER A 31 0.65 11.72 10.57
N PHE A 32 -0.09 11.97 9.49
CA PHE A 32 -0.38 10.95 8.48
C PHE A 32 0.90 10.42 7.85
N ALA A 33 1.82 11.29 7.42
CA ALA A 33 3.07 10.88 6.79
C ALA A 33 3.92 10.02 7.73
N ALA A 34 4.00 10.37 9.02
CA ALA A 34 4.72 9.59 10.02
C ALA A 34 4.08 8.21 10.24
N MET A 35 2.76 8.16 10.41
CA MET A 35 2.01 6.92 10.57
C MET A 35 2.11 6.03 9.33
N TRP A 36 1.88 6.59 8.14
CA TRP A 36 2.02 5.94 6.85
C TRP A 36 3.42 5.35 6.70
N LEU A 37 4.47 6.13 6.97
CA LEU A 37 5.85 5.65 6.87
C LEU A 37 6.14 4.51 7.84
N ALA A 38 5.68 4.59 9.09
CA ALA A 38 5.83 3.52 10.06
C ALA A 38 5.12 2.24 9.60
N MET A 39 3.88 2.38 9.10
CA MET A 39 3.08 1.28 8.56
C MET A 39 3.77 0.63 7.36
N MET A 40 4.20 1.43 6.39
CA MET A 40 4.87 0.94 5.20
C MET A 40 6.23 0.33 5.51
N ALA A 41 6.97 0.87 6.48
CA ALA A 41 8.19 0.24 6.97
C ALA A 41 7.88 -1.14 7.57
N ALA A 42 6.89 -1.25 8.45
CA ALA A 42 6.51 -2.52 9.08
C ALA A 42 6.11 -3.58 8.05
N MET A 43 5.31 -3.21 7.04
CA MET A 43 4.83 -4.15 6.02
C MET A 43 5.90 -4.48 4.97
N MET A 44 6.68 -3.50 4.52
CA MET A 44 7.52 -3.66 3.34
C MET A 44 9.00 -3.93 3.64
N LEU A 45 9.50 -3.60 4.83
CA LEU A 45 10.87 -3.95 5.21
C LEU A 45 11.09 -5.48 5.25
N PRO A 46 10.14 -6.30 5.75
CA PRO A 46 10.22 -7.76 5.66
C PRO A 46 10.28 -8.28 4.21
N VAL A 47 9.66 -7.57 3.26
CA VAL A 47 9.70 -7.91 1.83
C VAL A 47 11.05 -7.53 1.20
N LEU A 48 11.63 -6.41 1.64
CA LEU A 48 12.90 -5.87 1.15
C LEU A 48 14.11 -6.70 1.61
N LEU A 49 14.10 -7.15 2.87
CA LEU A 49 15.23 -7.83 3.51
C LEU A 49 15.74 -9.05 2.73
N PRO A 50 14.90 -10.03 2.32
CA PRO A 50 15.35 -11.17 1.52
C PRO A 50 15.96 -10.75 0.18
N ALA A 51 15.45 -9.69 -0.45
CA ALA A 51 15.95 -9.20 -1.72
C ALA A 51 17.37 -8.61 -1.57
N LEU A 52 17.60 -7.81 -0.52
CA LEU A 52 18.91 -7.25 -0.22
C LEU A 52 19.92 -8.34 0.21
N TRP A 53 19.46 -9.34 0.95
CA TRP A 53 20.31 -10.43 1.44
C TRP A 53 20.83 -11.33 0.32
N ARG A 54 20.02 -11.58 -0.72
CA ARG A 54 20.44 -12.32 -1.93
C ARG A 54 21.58 -11.65 -2.69
N HIS A 55 21.72 -10.33 -2.54
CA HIS A 55 22.76 -9.55 -3.20
C HIS A 55 23.81 -9.02 -2.22
N ARG A 56 24.09 -9.80 -1.16
CA ARG A 56 25.21 -9.55 -0.27
C ARG A 56 26.47 -9.24 -1.08
N LEU A 57 27.00 -8.05 -0.87
CA LEU A 57 28.26 -7.66 -1.46
C LEU A 57 29.35 -8.56 -0.86
N ALA A 58 30.30 -8.99 -1.69
CA ALA A 58 31.56 -9.57 -1.22
C ALA A 58 32.46 -8.47 -0.61
N ALA A 59 31.93 -7.76 0.38
CA ALA A 59 32.56 -6.67 1.10
C ALA A 59 32.36 -6.87 2.60
N GLY A 60 33.23 -6.27 3.41
CA GLY A 60 33.17 -6.42 4.86
C GLY A 60 31.83 -5.99 5.48
N PRO A 61 31.48 -6.47 6.68
CA PRO A 61 30.16 -6.29 7.31
C PRO A 61 29.70 -4.83 7.39
N ALA A 62 30.61 -3.90 7.69
CA ALA A 62 30.31 -2.47 7.77
C ALA A 62 29.85 -1.88 6.43
N ARG A 63 30.50 -2.27 5.32
CA ARG A 63 30.15 -1.80 3.97
C ARG A 63 28.81 -2.39 3.51
N GLN A 64 28.54 -3.64 3.88
CA GLN A 64 27.26 -4.29 3.61
C GLN A 64 26.12 -3.61 4.37
N ALA A 65 26.30 -3.32 5.67
CA ALA A 65 25.30 -2.62 6.48
C ALA A 65 25.02 -1.21 5.92
N TRP A 66 26.07 -0.46 5.56
CA TRP A 66 25.94 0.85 4.94
C TRP A 66 25.17 0.81 3.60
N TRP A 67 25.47 -0.18 2.75
CA TRP A 67 24.77 -0.37 1.48
C TRP A 67 23.28 -0.71 1.69
N MET A 68 22.98 -1.63 2.63
CA MET A 68 21.61 -2.00 2.97
C MET A 68 20.83 -0.82 3.56
N GLY A 69 21.46 -0.01 4.40
CA GLY A 69 20.87 1.21 4.98
C GLY A 69 20.49 2.22 3.90
N GLN A 70 21.40 2.50 2.96
CA GLN A 70 21.09 3.38 1.82
C GLN A 70 19.96 2.83 0.94
N ALA A 71 19.95 1.52 0.67
CA ALA A 71 18.91 0.89 -0.12
C ALA A 71 17.54 0.95 0.60
N GLY A 72 17.51 0.72 1.91
CA GLY A 72 16.32 0.85 2.74
C GLY A 72 15.78 2.29 2.77
N LEU A 73 16.66 3.27 2.98
CA LEU A 73 16.27 4.68 3.01
C LEU A 73 15.71 5.15 1.66
N ALA A 74 16.39 4.79 0.56
CA ALA A 74 15.91 5.04 -0.79
C ALA A 74 14.59 4.34 -1.11
N TYR A 75 14.36 3.16 -0.56
CA TYR A 75 13.10 2.43 -0.72
C TYR A 75 11.95 3.11 0.04
N LEU A 76 12.18 3.48 1.30
CA LEU A 76 11.19 4.16 2.13
C LEU A 76 10.84 5.56 1.61
N SER A 77 11.78 6.27 0.96
CA SER A 77 11.47 7.57 0.36
C SER A 77 10.44 7.47 -0.77
N VAL A 78 10.42 6.38 -1.54
CA VAL A 78 9.37 6.13 -2.54
C VAL A 78 8.01 5.99 -1.87
N TRP A 79 7.96 5.30 -0.73
CA TRP A 79 6.72 5.18 0.05
C TRP A 79 6.29 6.48 0.71
N ALA A 80 7.24 7.31 1.16
CA ALA A 80 6.94 8.66 1.66
C ALA A 80 6.25 9.50 0.58
N LEU A 81 6.79 9.48 -0.64
CA LEU A 81 6.19 10.19 -1.79
C LEU A 81 4.81 9.64 -2.14
N ALA A 82 4.61 8.32 -2.05
CA ALA A 82 3.29 7.71 -2.25
C ALA A 82 2.29 8.20 -1.19
N GLY A 83 2.68 8.23 0.08
CA GLY A 83 1.85 8.77 1.17
C GLY A 83 1.49 10.24 0.94
N LEU A 84 2.46 11.05 0.49
CA LEU A 84 2.24 12.46 0.16
C LEU A 84 1.24 12.66 -0.98
N ALA A 85 1.17 11.73 -1.94
CA ALA A 85 0.18 11.76 -3.02
C ALA A 85 -1.20 11.22 -2.58
N VAL A 86 -1.22 10.21 -1.71
CA VAL A 86 -2.44 9.56 -1.21
C VAL A 86 -3.19 10.46 -0.21
N TYR A 87 -2.47 11.16 0.67
CA TYR A 87 -3.07 12.04 1.68
C TYR A 87 -4.07 13.07 1.14
N PRO A 88 -3.71 13.94 0.15
CA PRO A 88 -4.64 14.94 -0.35
C PRO A 88 -5.86 14.33 -1.05
N LEU A 89 -5.71 13.16 -1.69
CA LEU A 89 -6.82 12.46 -2.31
C LEU A 89 -7.81 11.94 -1.26
N GLY A 90 -7.30 11.30 -0.20
CA GLY A 90 -8.12 10.83 0.91
C GLY A 90 -8.76 11.97 1.71
N ALA A 91 -8.01 13.06 1.93
CA ALA A 91 -8.52 14.27 2.57
C ALA A 91 -9.65 14.91 1.75
N ALA A 92 -9.47 15.08 0.43
CA ALA A 92 -10.51 15.62 -0.46
C ALA A 92 -11.77 14.73 -0.47
N TRP A 93 -11.57 13.41 -0.56
CA TRP A 93 -12.67 12.44 -0.51
C TRP A 93 -13.44 12.50 0.82
N ALA A 94 -12.72 12.63 1.94
CA ALA A 94 -13.32 12.79 3.26
C ALA A 94 -14.11 14.09 3.38
N THR A 95 -13.57 15.21 2.89
CA THR A 95 -14.29 16.50 2.90
C THR A 95 -15.56 16.47 2.06
N GLU A 96 -15.55 15.82 0.89
CA GLU A 96 -16.73 15.76 0.02
C GLU A 96 -17.84 14.90 0.64
N GLN A 97 -17.49 13.85 1.40
CA GLN A 97 -18.49 13.04 2.11
C GLN A 97 -19.11 13.75 3.31
N LEU A 98 -18.34 14.60 4.00
CA LEU A 98 -18.92 15.49 5.01
C LEU A 98 -19.92 16.47 4.38
N ALA A 99 -19.64 16.96 3.17
CA ALA A 99 -20.54 17.84 2.45
C ALA A 99 -21.77 17.12 1.87
N ARG A 100 -21.62 15.85 1.46
CA ARG A 100 -22.67 15.04 0.81
C ARG A 100 -22.78 13.66 1.44
N PRO A 101 -23.60 13.48 2.48
CA PRO A 101 -23.76 12.17 3.13
C PRO A 101 -24.33 11.09 2.20
N ALA A 102 -24.95 11.45 1.07
CA ALA A 102 -25.35 10.49 0.03
C ALA A 102 -24.16 9.73 -0.58
N LEU A 103 -22.95 10.30 -0.58
CA LEU A 103 -21.74 9.62 -1.03
C LEU A 103 -21.33 8.47 -0.10
N LEU A 104 -21.68 8.55 1.19
CA LEU A 104 -21.43 7.47 2.14
C LEU A 104 -22.17 6.19 1.74
N GLN A 105 -23.35 6.30 1.12
CA GLN A 105 -24.11 5.14 0.64
C GLN A 105 -23.46 4.48 -0.58
N ALA A 106 -22.65 5.22 -1.35
CA ALA A 106 -21.92 4.69 -2.51
C ALA A 106 -20.56 4.06 -2.14
N THR A 107 -20.07 4.26 -0.91
CA THR A 107 -18.77 3.71 -0.45
C THR A 107 -18.62 2.20 -0.60
N PRO A 108 -19.61 1.32 -0.26
CA PRO A 108 -19.45 -0.12 -0.45
C PRO A 108 -19.33 -0.49 -1.94
N LEU A 109 -20.06 0.20 -2.81
CA LEU A 109 -19.99 0.00 -4.25
C LEU A 109 -18.62 0.40 -4.80
N LEU A 110 -18.12 1.57 -4.39
CA LEU A 110 -16.80 2.06 -4.78
C LEU A 110 -15.68 1.15 -4.28
N GLY A 111 -15.79 0.62 -3.05
CA GLY A 111 -14.85 -0.34 -2.49
C GLY A 111 -14.84 -1.66 -3.27
N ALA A 112 -16.01 -2.16 -3.65
CA ALA A 112 -16.12 -3.37 -4.45
C ALA A 112 -15.55 -3.18 -5.87
N LEU A 113 -15.82 -2.05 -6.52
CA LEU A 113 -15.24 -1.67 -7.81
C LEU A 113 -13.72 -1.51 -7.73
N ALA A 114 -13.22 -0.89 -6.66
CA ALA A 114 -11.78 -0.75 -6.41
C ALA A 114 -11.11 -2.12 -6.26
N LEU A 115 -11.75 -3.06 -5.55
CA LEU A 115 -11.25 -4.43 -5.38
C LEU A 115 -11.25 -5.22 -6.70
N LEU A 116 -12.29 -5.06 -7.54
CA LEU A 116 -12.33 -5.65 -8.88
C LEU A 116 -11.20 -5.09 -9.76
N ALA A 117 -11.02 -3.76 -9.77
CA ALA A 117 -9.95 -3.10 -10.52
C ALA A 117 -8.57 -3.57 -10.03
N ALA A 118 -8.37 -3.66 -8.72
CA ALA A 118 -7.16 -4.20 -8.11
C ALA A 118 -6.90 -5.64 -8.55
N GLY A 119 -7.93 -6.49 -8.57
CA GLY A 119 -7.84 -7.86 -9.06
C GLY A 119 -7.51 -7.94 -10.55
N ALA A 120 -8.13 -7.11 -11.39
CA ALA A 120 -7.82 -7.04 -12.82
C ALA A 120 -6.37 -6.60 -13.08
N LEU A 121 -5.85 -5.64 -12.30
CA LEU A 121 -4.45 -5.20 -12.40
C LEU A 121 -3.46 -6.34 -12.14
N GLN A 122 -3.82 -7.37 -11.37
CA GLN A 122 -2.96 -8.52 -11.12
C GLN A 122 -2.69 -9.37 -12.37
N PHE A 123 -3.58 -9.34 -13.36
CA PHE A 123 -3.41 -10.06 -14.63
C PHE A 123 -2.67 -9.23 -15.69
N SER A 124 -2.37 -7.97 -15.41
CA SER A 124 -1.80 -7.06 -16.39
C SER A 124 -0.34 -7.37 -16.74
N ALA A 125 0.02 -7.13 -18.01
CA ALA A 125 1.42 -7.14 -18.44
C ALA A 125 2.27 -6.08 -17.70
N TRP A 126 1.63 -5.03 -17.18
CA TRP A 126 2.27 -4.04 -16.33
C TRP A 126 2.76 -4.65 -15.01
N LYS A 127 1.90 -5.38 -14.28
CA LYS A 127 2.27 -6.11 -13.06
C LYS A 127 3.43 -7.08 -13.33
N ALA A 128 3.34 -7.86 -14.40
CA ALA A 128 4.39 -8.82 -14.78
C ALA A 128 5.75 -8.15 -15.00
N ARG A 129 5.78 -7.01 -15.70
CA ARG A 129 7.02 -6.22 -15.91
C ARG A 129 7.61 -5.70 -14.59
N HIS A 130 6.77 -5.21 -13.69
CA HIS A 130 7.23 -4.73 -12.38
C HIS A 130 7.77 -5.85 -11.49
N LEU A 131 7.13 -7.03 -11.48
CA LEU A 131 7.63 -8.21 -10.75
C LEU A 131 8.99 -8.69 -11.31
N ALA A 132 9.15 -8.74 -12.64
CA ALA A 132 10.43 -9.08 -13.26
C ALA A 132 11.53 -8.05 -12.89
N GLY A 133 11.20 -6.76 -12.87
CA GLY A 133 12.10 -5.69 -12.45
C GLY A 133 12.58 -5.81 -10.99
N CYS A 134 11.77 -6.38 -10.11
CA CYS A 134 12.13 -6.60 -8.70
C CYS A 134 13.20 -7.68 -8.49
N ARG A 135 13.44 -8.55 -9.48
CA ARG A 135 14.42 -9.66 -9.42
C ARG A 135 15.78 -9.28 -10.02
N GLN A 136 15.91 -8.09 -10.60
CA GLN A 136 17.15 -7.66 -11.25
C GLN A 136 18.25 -7.38 -10.21
N ALA A 137 19.45 -7.87 -10.49
CA ALA A 137 20.61 -7.65 -9.64
C ALA A 137 20.96 -6.14 -9.51
N PRO A 138 21.53 -5.73 -8.37
CA PRO A 138 22.01 -4.37 -8.19
C PRO A 138 23.10 -4.05 -9.20
N ARG A 139 23.14 -2.79 -9.63
CA ARG A 139 24.24 -2.25 -10.45
C ARG A 139 25.39 -1.87 -9.55
N HIS A 140 26.61 -2.05 -10.02
CA HIS A 140 27.84 -1.66 -9.31
C HIS A 140 28.02 -0.13 -9.31
N GLY A 141 28.71 0.39 -8.29
CA GLY A 141 29.05 1.82 -8.17
C GLY A 141 28.98 2.35 -6.74
N ARG A 142 29.45 3.59 -6.53
CA ARG A 142 29.45 4.26 -5.22
C ARG A 142 28.03 4.46 -4.66
N ASP A 143 27.06 4.75 -5.54
CA ASP A 143 25.65 4.95 -5.18
C ASP A 143 24.79 3.69 -5.40
N ALA A 144 25.42 2.51 -5.47
CA ALA A 144 24.74 1.26 -5.80
C ALA A 144 23.56 0.97 -4.86
N GLY A 145 23.73 1.25 -3.56
CA GLY A 145 22.67 1.03 -2.55
C GLY A 145 21.47 1.91 -2.80
N TRP A 146 21.68 3.23 -2.90
CA TRP A 146 20.61 4.20 -3.14
C TRP A 146 19.86 3.93 -4.45
N ARG A 147 20.58 3.73 -5.56
CA ARG A 147 19.97 3.47 -6.88
C ARG A 147 19.21 2.15 -6.91
N HIS A 148 19.71 1.13 -6.21
CA HIS A 148 19.01 -0.15 -6.09
C HIS A 148 17.74 -0.02 -5.26
N GLY A 149 17.81 0.67 -4.10
CA GLY A 149 16.66 0.95 -3.26
C GLY A 149 15.54 1.71 -3.99
N LEU A 150 15.88 2.79 -4.71
CA LEU A 150 14.90 3.55 -5.51
C LEU A 150 14.24 2.70 -6.60
N ARG A 151 15.04 1.88 -7.30
CA ARG A 151 14.54 1.00 -8.36
C ARG A 151 13.57 -0.04 -7.78
N LEU A 152 13.97 -0.68 -6.69
CA LEU A 152 13.15 -1.68 -6.02
C LEU A 152 11.88 -1.06 -5.44
N GLY A 153 11.97 0.15 -4.87
CA GLY A 153 10.82 0.92 -4.38
C GLY A 153 9.83 1.23 -5.49
N ARG A 154 10.28 1.74 -6.64
CA ARG A 154 9.41 2.03 -7.80
C ARG A 154 8.75 0.77 -8.36
N HIS A 155 9.50 -0.32 -8.51
CA HIS A 155 8.91 -1.56 -8.96
C HIS A 155 7.96 -2.18 -7.94
N CYS A 156 8.23 -2.00 -6.64
CA CYS A 156 7.35 -2.45 -5.57
C CYS A 156 6.06 -1.66 -5.49
N ALA A 157 6.14 -0.34 -5.46
CA ALA A 157 4.96 0.53 -5.50
C ALA A 157 4.09 0.24 -6.72
N GLY A 158 4.70 0.06 -7.90
CA GLY A 158 4.00 -0.38 -9.10
C GLY A 158 3.35 -1.76 -8.91
N SER A 159 4.11 -2.78 -8.56
CA SER A 159 3.53 -4.12 -8.40
C SER A 159 2.42 -4.15 -7.35
N CYS A 160 2.56 -3.43 -6.25
CA CYS A 160 1.64 -3.48 -5.13
C CYS A 160 0.47 -2.50 -5.26
N ALA A 161 0.38 -1.73 -6.37
CA ALA A 161 -0.66 -0.72 -6.54
C ALA A 161 -2.07 -1.30 -6.33
N GLY A 162 -2.40 -2.44 -6.94
CA GLY A 162 -3.69 -3.10 -6.77
C GLY A 162 -4.01 -3.42 -5.29
N PRO A 163 -3.20 -4.25 -4.61
CA PRO A 163 -3.39 -4.55 -3.19
C PRO A 163 -3.43 -3.31 -2.29
N MET A 164 -2.64 -2.28 -2.58
CA MET A 164 -2.64 -1.02 -1.84
C MET A 164 -3.93 -0.22 -2.06
N THR A 165 -4.46 -0.20 -3.28
CA THR A 165 -5.77 0.39 -3.58
C THR A 165 -6.89 -0.34 -2.85
N ALA A 166 -6.83 -1.68 -2.79
CA ALA A 166 -7.78 -2.46 -2.01
C ALA A 166 -7.68 -2.15 -0.51
N LEU A 167 -6.46 -2.11 0.05
CA LEU A 167 -6.23 -1.77 1.45
C LEU A 167 -6.81 -0.40 1.82
N LEU A 168 -6.61 0.60 0.95
CA LEU A 168 -7.18 1.94 1.12
C LEU A 168 -8.71 1.97 1.04
N ALA A 169 -9.32 1.03 0.32
CA ALA A 169 -10.76 0.98 0.10
C ALA A 169 -11.54 0.29 1.23
N PHE A 170 -10.93 -0.69 1.91
CA PHE A 170 -11.60 -1.46 2.98
C PHE A 170 -11.37 -0.88 4.37
N ASP A 171 -10.10 -0.73 4.75
CA ASP A 171 -9.63 0.04 5.90
C ASP A 171 -8.10 -0.09 5.93
N MET A 172 -7.40 1.04 5.90
CA MET A 172 -5.94 1.02 5.97
C MET A 172 -5.43 0.67 7.39
N MET A 173 -6.26 0.83 8.42
CA MET A 173 -5.88 0.61 9.80
C MET A 173 -6.19 -0.81 10.31
N ASP A 174 -6.86 -1.65 9.52
CA ASP A 174 -7.13 -3.03 9.91
C ASP A 174 -5.84 -3.87 9.89
N PRO A 175 -5.34 -4.35 11.04
CA PRO A 175 -4.11 -5.14 11.11
C PRO A 175 -4.21 -6.44 10.31
N ALA A 176 -5.41 -7.03 10.21
CA ALA A 176 -5.63 -8.25 9.45
C ALA A 176 -5.48 -8.01 7.94
N ALA A 177 -6.07 -6.93 7.41
CA ALA A 177 -5.88 -6.50 6.03
C ALA A 177 -4.42 -6.17 5.73
N MET A 178 -3.73 -5.46 6.64
CA MET A 178 -2.30 -5.18 6.51
C MET A 178 -1.46 -6.46 6.46
N ALA A 179 -1.74 -7.43 7.36
CA ALA A 179 -1.05 -8.71 7.36
C ALA A 179 -1.32 -9.50 6.07
N ALA A 180 -2.57 -9.53 5.60
CA ALA A 180 -2.96 -10.19 4.36
C ALA A 180 -2.27 -9.59 3.13
N VAL A 181 -2.22 -8.26 3.01
CA VAL A 181 -1.51 -7.57 1.92
C VAL A 181 -0.02 -7.83 1.99
N THR A 182 0.58 -7.81 3.19
CA THR A 182 2.00 -8.11 3.37
C THR A 182 2.31 -9.54 2.92
N ALA A 183 1.51 -10.51 3.36
CA ALA A 183 1.65 -11.92 2.98
C ALA A 183 1.46 -12.11 1.47
N ALA A 184 0.47 -11.44 0.86
CA ALA A 184 0.24 -11.47 -0.57
C ALA A 184 1.46 -10.93 -1.35
N VAL A 185 1.99 -9.78 -0.97
CA VAL A 185 3.18 -9.17 -1.60
C VAL A 185 4.42 -10.05 -1.41
N MET A 186 4.60 -10.65 -0.23
CA MET A 186 5.66 -11.62 0.01
C MET A 186 5.51 -12.84 -0.90
N LEU A 187 4.32 -13.42 -0.97
CA LEU A 187 4.03 -14.59 -1.79
C LEU A 187 4.35 -14.32 -3.26
N GLU A 188 3.90 -13.19 -3.80
CA GLU A 188 4.23 -12.80 -5.18
C GLU A 188 5.73 -12.68 -5.44
N ARG A 189 6.50 -12.25 -4.44
CA ARG A 189 7.93 -11.99 -4.60
C ARG A 189 8.81 -13.20 -4.34
N LEU A 190 8.39 -14.05 -3.41
CA LEU A 190 9.14 -15.22 -2.97
C LEU A 190 8.72 -16.49 -3.71
N ALA A 191 7.52 -16.55 -4.30
CA ALA A 191 7.09 -17.69 -5.08
C ALA A 191 8.02 -17.93 -6.29
N PRO A 192 8.36 -19.20 -6.62
CA PRO A 192 9.12 -19.53 -7.81
C PRO A 192 8.45 -18.96 -9.08
N ASP A 193 7.12 -19.14 -9.16
CA ASP A 193 6.27 -18.55 -10.19
C ASP A 193 5.44 -17.40 -9.62
N SER A 194 6.07 -16.21 -9.60
CA SER A 194 5.45 -14.96 -9.15
C SER A 194 4.18 -14.60 -9.92
N LEU A 195 4.07 -15.03 -11.18
CA LEU A 195 2.93 -14.69 -12.02
C LEU A 195 1.72 -15.55 -11.68
N ARG A 196 1.92 -16.84 -11.40
CA ARG A 196 0.85 -17.70 -10.86
C ARG A 196 0.34 -17.19 -9.51
N ALA A 197 1.24 -16.79 -8.61
CA ALA A 197 0.86 -16.21 -7.32
C ALA A 197 0.03 -14.92 -7.50
N ALA A 198 0.49 -14.00 -8.35
CA ALA A 198 -0.24 -12.76 -8.66
C ALA A 198 -1.63 -13.06 -9.26
N ARG A 199 -1.73 -14.00 -10.21
CA ARG A 199 -3.01 -14.43 -10.80
C ARG A 199 -3.95 -15.02 -9.75
N GLY A 200 -3.47 -15.89 -8.86
CA GLY A 200 -4.28 -16.46 -7.78
C GLY A 200 -4.85 -15.38 -6.84
N LEU A 201 -4.01 -14.41 -6.46
CA LEU A 201 -4.44 -13.24 -5.68
C LEU A 201 -5.43 -12.36 -6.46
N GLY A 202 -5.24 -12.22 -7.77
CA GLY A 202 -6.16 -11.53 -8.67
C GLY A 202 -7.53 -12.20 -8.70
N ILE A 203 -7.58 -13.54 -8.82
CA ILE A 203 -8.85 -14.30 -8.76
C ILE A 203 -9.53 -14.08 -7.41
N ALA A 204 -8.79 -14.18 -6.31
CA ALA A 204 -9.34 -13.97 -4.96
C ALA A 204 -9.91 -12.55 -4.79
N ALA A 205 -9.19 -11.53 -5.26
CA ALA A 205 -9.66 -10.14 -5.24
C ALA A 205 -10.91 -9.95 -6.09
N ILE A 206 -10.95 -10.48 -7.32
CA ILE A 206 -12.14 -10.41 -8.18
C ILE A 206 -13.33 -11.10 -7.51
N GLY A 207 -13.12 -12.32 -6.97
CA GLY A 207 -14.17 -13.05 -6.26
C GLY A 207 -14.73 -12.29 -5.06
N GLY A 208 -13.84 -11.68 -4.25
CA GLY A 208 -14.24 -10.82 -3.14
C GLY A 208 -15.00 -9.57 -3.60
N GLY A 209 -14.56 -8.92 -4.67
CA GLY A 209 -15.24 -7.75 -5.24
C GLY A 209 -16.63 -8.08 -5.78
N LEU A 210 -16.78 -9.21 -6.48
CA LEU A 210 -18.08 -9.70 -6.96
C LEU A 210 -19.01 -10.06 -5.80
N TYR A 211 -18.50 -10.69 -4.74
CA TYR A 211 -19.28 -10.99 -3.55
C TYR A 211 -19.81 -9.71 -2.87
N LEU A 212 -18.96 -8.69 -2.73
CA LEU A 212 -19.36 -7.41 -2.16
C LEU A 212 -20.37 -6.66 -3.02
N LEU A 213 -20.20 -6.69 -4.35
CA LEU A 213 -21.18 -6.15 -5.29
C LEU A 213 -22.53 -6.86 -5.17
N ALA A 214 -22.53 -8.19 -5.15
CA ALA A 214 -23.75 -8.98 -4.99
C ALA A 214 -24.45 -8.64 -3.68
N ARG A 215 -23.70 -8.47 -2.58
CA ARG A 215 -24.24 -8.06 -1.28
C ARG A 215 -24.78 -6.62 -1.25
N ALA A 216 -24.22 -5.72 -2.03
CA ALA A 216 -24.69 -4.34 -2.13
C ALA A 216 -25.98 -4.21 -2.97
N VAL A 217 -26.19 -5.14 -3.91
CA VAL A 217 -27.35 -5.15 -4.83
C VAL A 217 -28.48 -6.06 -4.35
N ALA A 218 -28.17 -7.10 -3.57
CA ALA A 218 -29.20 -7.97 -2.99
C ALA A 218 -30.06 -7.16 -2.00
N PRO A 219 -31.38 -7.02 -2.23
CA PRO A 219 -32.27 -6.44 -1.25
C PRO A 219 -32.28 -7.36 -0.01
N GLY A 220 -31.99 -6.78 1.15
CA GLY A 220 -32.23 -7.43 2.44
C GLY A 220 -33.72 -7.58 2.71
#